data_AF-A0AAE1WE02-F1
#
_entry.id   AF-A0AAE1WE02-F1
#
_cell.length_a   1.000
_cell.length_b   1.000
_cell.length_c   1.000
_cell.angle_alpha   90.00
_cell.angle_beta   90.00
_cell.angle_gamma   90.00
#
_symmetry.space_group_name_H-M   'P 1'
#
loop_
_entity.id
_entity.type
_entity.pdbx_description
1 polymer ?
#
loop_
_entity_poly.entity_id
_entity_poly.type
_entity_poly.pdbx_seq_one_letter_code
_entity_poly.pdbx_strand_id
1 'polypeptide(L)'
;MSFYIWFVKNYAYIVGPLMDLLLSSSLAWSTTTQSTFESLKHAIAQLPVLLFSDFTLPFDVTTDASQIVMAAQFSQQDRPIALFTKKLSPQLQVSSTYVRKLYAVTETVKKWRQ
;
A
#
# COMPACT_ATOMS: atom_id res chain seq x y z
N MET A 1 9.51 -2.20 -2.49
CA MET A 1 8.66 -3.09 -3.33
C MET A 1 7.37 -3.50 -2.59
N SER A 2 6.61 -2.56 -2.00
CA SER A 2 5.38 -2.88 -1.22
C SER A 2 4.14 -2.08 -1.63
N PHE A 3 4.22 -1.23 -2.66
CA PHE A 3 3.14 -0.31 -3.01
C PHE A 3 2.00 -1.00 -3.80
N TYR A 4 2.35 -1.90 -4.72
CA TYR A 4 1.38 -2.62 -5.56
C TYR A 4 0.58 -3.71 -4.83
N ILE A 5 1.13 -4.22 -3.72
CA ILE A 5 0.56 -5.32 -2.92
C ILE A 5 -0.85 -4.99 -2.41
N TRP A 6 -1.09 -3.74 -2.03
CA TRP A 6 -2.35 -3.30 -1.42
C TRP A 6 -3.53 -3.26 -2.39
N PHE A 7 -3.23 -3.13 -3.69
CA PHE A 7 -4.27 -3.06 -4.71
C PHE A 7 -4.62 -4.44 -5.25
N VAL A 8 -3.76 -5.45 -5.04
CA VAL A 8 -4.02 -6.83 -5.49
C VAL A 8 -4.95 -7.50 -4.49
N LYS A 9 -6.22 -7.71 -4.91
CA LYS A 9 -7.16 -8.51 -4.14
C LYS A 9 -6.60 -9.92 -3.94
N ASN A 10 -6.64 -10.42 -2.71
CA ASN A 10 -6.12 -11.74 -2.31
C ASN A 10 -4.61 -11.94 -2.52
N TYR A 11 -3.81 -10.87 -2.50
CA TYR A 11 -2.35 -10.94 -2.64
C TYR A 11 -1.70 -12.02 -1.75
N ALA A 12 -2.05 -12.06 -0.46
CA ALA A 12 -1.47 -13.02 0.49
C ALA A 12 -1.70 -14.48 0.08
N TYR A 13 -2.85 -14.77 -0.56
CA TYR A 13 -3.17 -16.09 -1.06
C TYR A 13 -2.36 -16.44 -2.32
N ILE A 14 -2.20 -15.47 -3.23
CA ILE A 14 -1.43 -15.67 -4.48
C ILE A 14 0.06 -15.84 -4.19
N VAL A 15 0.58 -15.13 -3.20
CA VAL A 15 2.02 -15.05 -2.89
C VAL A 15 2.47 -16.06 -1.83
N GLY A 16 1.55 -16.71 -1.11
CA GLY A 16 1.85 -17.79 -0.17
C GLY A 16 2.85 -18.84 -0.70
N PRO A 17 2.59 -19.50 -1.85
CA PRO A 17 3.51 -20.50 -2.41
C PRO A 17 4.87 -19.92 -2.86
N LEU A 18 4.94 -18.63 -3.17
CA LEU A 18 6.20 -17.92 -3.46
C LEU A 18 6.98 -17.62 -2.18
N MET A 19 6.30 -17.30 -1.08
CA MET A 19 6.94 -17.07 0.22
C MET A 19 7.50 -18.36 0.81
N ASP A 20 6.77 -19.46 0.67
CA ASP A 20 7.24 -20.79 1.10
C ASP A 20 8.49 -21.23 0.32
N LEU A 21 8.56 -20.89 -0.96
CA LEU A 21 9.75 -21.11 -1.79
C LEU A 21 10.93 -20.23 -1.34
N LEU A 22 10.70 -18.95 -1.01
CA LEU A 22 11.74 -18.03 -0.53
C LEU A 22 12.29 -18.39 0.85
N LEU A 23 11.47 -19.02 1.70
CA LEU A 23 11.86 -19.50 3.03
C LEU A 23 12.55 -20.87 2.99
N SER A 24 12.40 -21.61 1.88
CA SER A 24 13.07 -22.90 1.66
C SER A 24 14.54 -22.70 1.29
N SER A 25 15.41 -23.57 1.82
CA SER A 25 16.85 -23.58 1.51
C SER A 25 17.17 -24.11 0.10
N SER A 26 16.22 -24.80 -0.54
CA SER A 26 16.32 -25.26 -1.92
C SER A 26 15.27 -24.56 -2.78
N LEU A 27 15.72 -23.60 -3.61
CA LEU A 27 14.90 -22.93 -4.61
C LEU A 27 14.59 -23.87 -5.79
N ALA A 28 13.72 -24.85 -5.55
CA ALA A 28 13.21 -25.73 -6.59
C ALA A 28 12.05 -25.04 -7.32
N TRP A 29 12.36 -24.39 -8.45
CA TRP A 29 11.35 -23.72 -9.27
C TRP A 29 10.43 -24.76 -9.95
N SER A 30 9.24 -24.95 -9.40
CA SER A 30 8.26 -25.91 -9.91
C SER A 30 7.29 -25.26 -10.91
N THR A 31 6.54 -26.09 -11.63
CA THR A 31 5.44 -25.63 -12.51
C THR A 31 4.35 -24.90 -11.73
N THR A 32 4.12 -25.25 -10.45
CA THR A 32 3.17 -24.58 -9.57
C THR A 32 3.67 -23.20 -9.13
N THR A 33 4.97 -23.05 -8.86
CA THR A 33 5.59 -21.73 -8.59
C THR A 33 5.57 -20.83 -9.82
N GLN A 34 5.82 -21.38 -11.01
CA GLN A 34 5.70 -20.61 -12.26
C GLN A 34 4.27 -20.11 -12.50
N SER A 35 3.27 -20.98 -12.31
CA SER A 35 1.86 -20.61 -12.49
C SER A 35 1.39 -19.54 -11.50
N THR A 36 1.84 -19.63 -10.24
CA THR A 36 1.53 -18.62 -9.20
C THR A 36 2.23 -17.29 -9.47
N PHE A 37 3.46 -17.31 -9.99
CA PHE A 37 4.17 -16.13 -10.43
C PHE A 37 3.50 -15.44 -11.62
N GLU A 38 3.05 -16.19 -12.63
CA GLU A 38 2.30 -15.64 -13.76
C GLU A 38 0.93 -15.10 -13.32
N SER A 39 0.25 -15.78 -12.39
CA SER A 39 -0.99 -15.27 -11.79
C SER A 39 -0.76 -13.95 -11.04
N LEU A 40 0.36 -13.83 -10.32
CA LEU A 40 0.76 -12.60 -9.65
C LEU A 40 1.03 -11.47 -10.65
N LYS A 41 1.78 -11.75 -11.73
CA LYS A 41 2.01 -10.79 -12.82
C LYS A 41 0.70 -10.31 -13.41
N HIS A 42 -0.21 -11.23 -13.72
CA HIS A 42 -1.51 -10.88 -14.28
C HIS A 42 -2.33 -10.04 -13.30
N ALA A 43 -2.35 -10.41 -12.02
CA ALA A 43 -3.04 -9.65 -10.99
C ALA A 43 -2.46 -8.24 -10.83
N ILE A 44 -1.12 -8.08 -10.92
CA ILE A 44 -0.45 -6.78 -10.89
C ILE A 44 -0.70 -5.98 -12.17
N ALA A 45 -0.72 -6.62 -13.34
CA ALA A 45 -1.00 -5.97 -14.62
C ALA A 45 -2.47 -5.53 -14.76
N GLN A 46 -3.39 -6.25 -14.11
CA GLN A 46 -4.81 -5.89 -14.03
C GLN A 46 -5.13 -4.87 -12.95
N LEU A 47 -4.18 -4.55 -12.07
CA LEU A 47 -4.35 -3.38 -11.23
C LEU A 47 -4.59 -2.19 -12.15
N PRO A 48 -5.52 -1.28 -11.82
CA PRO A 48 -5.50 0.02 -12.44
C PRO A 48 -4.10 0.57 -12.20
N VAL A 49 -3.29 0.59 -13.25
CA VAL A 49 -1.96 1.20 -13.25
C VAL A 49 -2.19 2.55 -12.60
N LEU A 50 -1.58 2.73 -11.42
CA LEU A 50 -1.68 3.95 -10.61
C LEU A 50 -1.64 5.11 -11.59
N LEU A 51 -2.79 5.78 -11.76
CA LEU A 51 -2.94 6.78 -12.80
C LEU A 51 -1.80 7.77 -12.65
N PHE A 52 -1.20 8.13 -13.78
CA PHE A 52 -0.25 9.24 -13.80
C PHE A 52 -0.97 10.43 -13.17
N SER A 53 -0.40 10.96 -12.09
CA SER A 53 -0.99 12.07 -11.35
C SER A 53 -1.08 13.27 -12.28
N ASP A 54 -2.30 13.73 -12.55
CA ASP A 54 -2.53 14.89 -13.39
C ASP A 54 -2.50 16.14 -12.50
N PHE A 55 -1.39 16.88 -12.54
CA PHE A 55 -1.22 18.08 -11.71
C PHE A 55 -2.16 19.23 -12.07
N THR A 56 -2.92 19.13 -13.17
CA THR A 56 -3.94 20.12 -13.54
C THR A 56 -5.26 19.92 -12.79
N LEU A 57 -5.48 18.74 -12.22
CA LEU A 57 -6.70 18.38 -11.51
C LEU A 57 -6.53 18.45 -9.99
N PRO A 58 -7.58 18.81 -9.23
CA PRO A 58 -7.52 18.81 -7.78
C PRO A 58 -7.32 17.39 -7.25
N PHE A 59 -6.59 17.30 -6.15
CA PHE A 59 -6.32 16.05 -5.46
C PHE A 59 -7.13 15.95 -4.18
N ASP A 60 -7.75 14.80 -3.96
CA ASP A 60 -8.47 14.46 -2.74
C ASP A 60 -7.56 13.62 -1.83
N VAL A 61 -7.37 14.09 -0.60
CA VAL A 61 -6.55 13.41 0.41
C VAL A 61 -7.46 12.94 1.52
N THR A 62 -7.60 11.62 1.65
CA THR A 62 -8.33 11.00 2.76
C THR A 62 -7.34 10.42 3.75
N THR A 63 -7.30 10.94 4.97
CA THR A 63 -6.43 10.42 6.04
C THR A 63 -7.21 9.69 7.11
N ASP A 64 -6.70 8.55 7.55
CA ASP A 64 -7.18 7.83 8.73
C ASP A 64 -6.04 7.56 9.71
N ALA A 65 -6.35 7.57 11.01
CA ALA A 65 -5.36 7.36 12.05
C ALA A 65 -5.93 6.46 13.15
N SER A 66 -5.38 5.25 13.23
CA SER A 66 -5.61 4.34 14.35
C SER A 66 -4.65 4.63 15.50
N GLN A 67 -4.79 3.90 16.60
CA GLN A 67 -3.84 3.98 17.72
C GLN A 67 -2.40 3.62 17.32
N ILE A 68 -2.22 2.72 16.34
CA ILE A 68 -0.91 2.11 16.04
C ILE A 68 -0.33 2.64 14.73
N VAL A 69 -1.19 2.88 13.73
CA VAL A 69 -0.81 3.19 12.36
C VAL A 69 -1.66 4.34 11.83
N MET A 70 -1.04 5.25 11.09
CA MET A 70 -1.73 6.21 10.24
C MET A 70 -1.72 5.73 8.78
N ALA A 71 -2.80 6.02 8.07
CA ALA A 71 -2.98 5.76 6.66
C ALA A 71 -3.46 7.03 5.96
N ALA A 72 -3.08 7.19 4.71
CA ALA A 72 -3.57 8.25 3.84
C ALA A 72 -3.75 7.70 2.43
N GLN A 73 -4.87 8.02 1.83
CA GLN A 73 -5.18 7.76 0.44
C GLN A 73 -5.19 9.06 -0.34
N PHE A 74 -4.51 9.05 -1.46
CA PHE A 74 -4.50 10.11 -2.44
C PHE A 74 -5.34 9.66 -3.62
N SER A 75 -6.32 10.47 -4.01
CA SER A 75 -7.20 10.18 -5.14
C SER A 75 -7.41 11.39 -6.02
N GLN A 76 -7.70 11.15 -7.30
CA GLN A 76 -8.25 12.17 -8.20
C GLN A 76 -9.47 11.57 -8.90
N GLN A 77 -10.53 12.37 -9.04
CA GLN A 77 -11.75 11.95 -9.75
C GLN A 77 -12.26 10.59 -9.25
N ASP A 78 -12.31 10.40 -7.92
CA ASP A 78 -12.71 9.15 -7.26
C ASP A 78 -11.81 7.93 -7.52
N ARG A 79 -10.61 8.12 -8.08
CA ARG A 79 -9.65 7.05 -8.35
C ARG A 79 -8.44 7.15 -7.42
N PRO A 80 -8.09 6.08 -6.68
CA PRO A 80 -6.91 6.09 -5.82
C PRO A 80 -5.62 6.07 -6.66
N ILE A 81 -4.76 7.05 -6.42
CA ILE A 81 -3.46 7.26 -7.06
C ILE A 81 -2.33 6.78 -6.17
N ALA A 82 -2.46 6.95 -4.86
CA ALA A 82 -1.43 6.52 -3.94
C ALA A 82 -1.99 6.20 -2.56
N LEU A 83 -1.33 5.27 -1.90
CA LEU A 83 -1.58 4.93 -0.51
C LEU A 83 -0.29 5.14 0.28
N PHE A 84 -0.42 5.79 1.42
CA PHE A 84 0.67 6.02 2.36
C PHE A 84 0.27 5.47 3.71
N THR A 85 1.11 4.64 4.31
CA THR A 85 0.92 4.16 5.68
C THR A 85 2.20 4.35 6.47
N LYS A 86 2.05 4.71 7.74
CA LYS A 86 3.18 4.94 8.65
C LYS A 86 2.81 4.50 10.06
N LYS A 87 3.68 3.70 10.66
CA LYS A 87 3.55 3.31 12.07
C LYS A 87 3.78 4.53 12.95
N LEU A 88 2.90 4.76 13.92
CA LEU A 88 3.02 5.86 14.87
C LEU A 88 4.09 5.53 15.92
N SER A 89 4.84 6.55 16.35
CA SER A 89 5.81 6.42 17.44
C SER A 89 5.09 6.17 18.77
N PRO A 90 5.71 5.51 19.77
CA PRO A 90 5.06 5.22 21.05
C PRO A 90 4.43 6.44 21.72
N GLN A 91 5.08 7.61 21.60
CA GLN A 91 4.57 8.89 22.10
C GLN A 91 3.27 9.32 21.41
N LEU A 92 3.14 9.11 20.10
CA LEU A 92 1.92 9.42 19.35
C LEU A 92 0.83 8.37 19.59
N GLN A 93 1.18 7.12 19.91
CA GLN A 93 0.20 6.08 20.21
C GLN A 93 -0.60 6.39 21.48
N VAL A 94 0.05 6.95 22.52
CA VAL A 94 -0.60 7.36 23.78
C VAL A 94 -1.28 8.74 23.71
N SER A 95 -1.11 9.47 22.60
CA SER A 95 -1.75 10.78 22.41
C SER A 95 -3.24 10.67 22.08
N SER A 96 -3.96 11.78 22.20
CA SER A 96 -5.39 11.84 21.88
C SER A 96 -5.66 11.57 20.40
N THR A 97 -6.86 11.09 20.08
CA THR A 97 -7.28 10.85 18.70
C THR A 97 -7.16 12.10 17.82
N TYR A 98 -7.41 13.28 18.39
CA TYR A 98 -7.27 14.55 17.67
C TYR A 98 -5.82 14.82 17.25
N VAL A 99 -4.87 14.64 18.17
CA VAL A 99 -3.44 14.82 17.90
C VAL A 99 -2.95 13.84 16.82
N ARG A 100 -3.39 12.58 16.89
CA ARG A 100 -3.05 11.57 15.87
C ARG A 100 -3.59 11.93 14.48
N LYS A 101 -4.85 12.38 14.40
CA LYS A 101 -5.46 12.79 13.12
C LYS A 101 -4.74 14.02 12.54
N LEU A 102 -4.45 15.03 13.36
CA LEU A 102 -3.70 16.21 12.92
C LEU A 102 -2.29 15.84 12.45
N TYR A 103 -1.60 14.97 13.19
CA TYR A 103 -0.30 14.43 12.78
C TYR A 103 -0.39 13.69 11.44
N ALA A 104 -1.43 12.87 11.24
CA ALA A 104 -1.63 12.16 9.99
C ALA A 104 -1.80 13.11 8.79
N VAL A 105 -2.59 14.18 8.95
CA VAL A 105 -2.76 15.22 7.91
C VAL A 105 -1.42 15.91 7.60
N THR A 106 -0.73 16.41 8.62
CA THR A 106 0.51 17.17 8.43
C THR A 106 1.63 16.32 7.82
N GLU A 107 1.79 15.06 8.24
CA GLU A 107 2.75 14.14 7.66
C GLU A 107 2.41 13.78 6.22
N THR A 108 1.13 13.58 5.92
CA THR A 108 0.68 13.30 4.56
C THR A 108 1.00 14.47 3.64
N VAL A 109 0.64 15.69 4.03
CA VAL A 109 0.95 16.90 3.24
C VAL A 109 2.46 17.09 3.06
N LYS A 110 3.27 16.85 4.11
CA LYS A 110 4.73 16.90 4.00
C LYS A 110 5.28 15.88 2.99
N LYS A 111 4.74 14.66 3.01
CA LYS A 111 5.18 13.57 2.14
C LYS A 111 4.93 13.86 0.65
N TRP A 112 3.82 14.55 0.34
CA TRP A 112 3.38 14.81 -1.04
C TRP A 112 3.73 16.21 -1.55
N ARG A 113 4.41 17.04 -0.74
CA ARG A 113 4.94 18.34 -1.18
C ARG A 113 6.33 18.23 -1.84
N GLN A 114 7.02 17.10 -1.72
CA GLN A 114 8.32 16.83 -2.33
C GLN A 114 8.17 16.35 -3.77
#